data_AF-A0A519MA06-F1
#
_entry.id   AF-A0A519MA06-F1
#
_cell.length_a   1.000
_cell.length_b   1.000
_cell.length_c   1.000
_cell.angle_alpha   90.00
_cell.angle_beta   90.00
_cell.angle_gamma   90.00
#
_symmetry.space_group_name_H-M   'P 1'
#
loop_
_entity.id
_entity.type
_entity.pdbx_description
1 polymer ?
#
loop_
_entity_poly.entity_id
_entity_poly.type
_entity_poly.pdbx_seq_one_letter_code
_entity_poly.pdbx_strand_id
1 'polypeptide(L)' 'DSAGVVRLRATVVDLTLNGEALRGQRVFIVRTPARSADAAGGVAALSDASTQVAQELSQWLEQVADVRP' A
#
# COMPACT_ATOMS: atom_id res chain seq x y z
N ASP A 1 5.19 6.58 -23.26
CA ASP A 1 5.09 5.56 -22.20
C ASP A 1 4.12 6.08 -21.14
N SER A 2 3.28 5.21 -20.58
CA SER A 2 2.29 5.56 -19.54
C SER A 2 2.33 4.51 -18.44
N ALA A 3 2.05 4.90 -17.20
CA ALA A 3 2.09 4.00 -16.05
C ALA A 3 1.15 4.47 -14.93
N GLY A 4 0.57 3.52 -14.21
CA GLY A 4 -0.08 3.76 -12.93
C GLY A 4 0.96 3.71 -11.81
N VAL A 5 1.01 4.76 -10.99
CA VAL A 5 1.95 4.85 -9.87
C VAL A 5 1.19 5.15 -8.59
N VAL A 6 1.37 4.31 -7.58
CA VAL A 6 0.82 4.50 -6.24
C VAL A 6 1.95 4.56 -5.24
N ARG A 7 1.97 5.63 -4.43
CA ARG A 7 2.89 5.79 -3.31
C ARG A 7 2.11 6.18 -2.07
N LEU A 8 2.23 5.38 -1.02
CA LEU A 8 1.61 5.68 0.26
C LEU A 8 2.52 5.33 1.43
N ARG A 9 2.24 5.95 2.58
CA ARG A 9 2.84 5.61 3.87
C ARG A 9 1.73 5.09 4.77
N ALA A 10 1.92 3.88 5.31
CA ALA A 10 1.05 3.32 6.33
C ALA A 10 1.77 3.36 7.68
N THR A 11 1.03 3.72 8.72
CA THR A 11 1.48 3.75 10.11
C THR A 11 0.45 3.01 10.95
N VAL A 12 0.89 2.03 11.74
CA VAL A 12 0.06 1.21 12.62
C VAL A 12 0.45 1.53 14.06
N VAL A 13 -0.54 1.84 14.88
CA VAL A 13 -0.37 2.15 16.31
C VAL A 13 -1.36 1.31 17.13
N ASP A 14 -0.93 0.88 18.31
CA ASP A 14 -1.82 0.34 19.33
C ASP A 14 -2.36 1.50 20.19
N LEU A 15 -3.67 1.55 20.37
CA LEU A 15 -4.31 2.50 21.28
C LEU A 15 -4.32 1.90 22.69
N THR A 16 -3.52 2.47 23.59
CA THR A 16 -3.40 2.02 24.98
C THR A 16 -3.98 3.04 25.94
N LEU A 17 -4.23 2.64 27.20
CA LEU A 17 -4.64 3.56 28.27
C LEU A 17 -3.63 4.71 28.50
N ASN A 18 -2.37 4.52 28.08
CA ASN A 18 -1.28 5.47 28.25
C ASN A 18 -1.01 6.30 26.97
N GLY A 19 -1.82 6.14 25.91
CA GLY A 19 -1.64 6.78 24.61
C GLY A 19 -1.35 5.79 23.48
N GLU A 20 -0.74 6.27 22.40
CA GLU A 20 -0.47 5.48 21.19
C GLU A 20 0.93 4.82 21.25
N ALA A 21 1.01 3.53 20.94
CA ALA A 21 2.27 2.80 20.79
C ALA A 21 2.51 2.40 19.33
N LEU A 22 3.60 2.87 18.71
CA LEU A 22 3.92 2.56 17.32
C LEU A 22 4.23 1.07 17.14
N ARG A 23 3.50 0.41 16.24
CA ARG A 23 3.69 -1.01 15.88
C ARG A 23 4.47 -1.19 14.60
N GLY A 24 4.24 -0.31 13.64
CA GLY A 24 4.94 -0.39 12.37
C GLY A 24 4.70 0.84 11.53
N GLN A 25 5.68 1.17 10.69
CA GLN A 25 5.53 2.17 9.66
C GLN A 25 6.26 1.73 8.40
N ARG A 26 5.60 1.81 7.25
CA ARG A 26 6.18 1.40 5.97
C ARG A 26 5.69 2.30 4.84
N VAL A 27 6.58 2.54 3.87
CA VAL A 27 6.25 3.19 2.60
C VAL A 27 6.11 2.12 1.53
N PHE A 28 5.03 2.20 0.76
CA PHE A 28 4.74 1.33 -0.37
C PHE A 28 4.83 2.14 -1.65
N ILE A 29 5.47 1.57 -2.68
CA ILE A 29 5.58 2.18 -4.00
C ILE A 29 5.36 1.08 -5.03
N VAL A 30 4.28 1.18 -5.80
CA VAL A 30 4.00 0.29 -6.93
C VAL A 30 3.93 1.12 -8.19
N ARG A 31 4.61 0.64 -9.23
CA ARG A 31 4.54 1.18 -10.59
C ARG A 31 4.14 0.06 -11.54
N THR A 32 2.98 0.22 -12.17
CA THR A 32 2.47 -0.71 -13.16
C THR A 32 2.52 -0.05 -14.54
N PRO A 33 3.23 -0.62 -15.52
CA PRO A 33 3.23 -0.08 -16.88
C PRO A 33 1.83 -0.22 -17.51
N ALA A 34 1.39 0.80 -18.22
CA ALA A 34 0.11 0.76 -18.93
C ALA A 34 0.25 -0.05 -20.23
N ARG A 35 -0.79 -0.83 -20.55
CA ARG A 35 -0.86 -1.61 -21.79
C ARG A 35 -1.06 -0.75 -23.04
N SER A 36 -1.57 0.47 -22.87
CA SER A 36 -1.65 1.50 -23.90
C SER A 36 -1.28 2.86 -23.31
N ALA A 37 -0.78 3.76 -24.15
CA ALA A 37 -0.32 5.10 -23.74
C ALA A 37 -1.43 6.16 -23.71
N ASP A 38 -2.69 5.74 -23.65
CA ASP A 38 -3.86 6.62 -23.57
C ASP A 38 -4.43 6.71 -22.15
N ALA A 39 -5.45 7.55 -21.96
CA ALA A 39 -6.07 7.77 -20.66
C ALA A 39 -6.71 6.49 -20.09
N ALA A 40 -7.34 5.66 -20.91
CA ALA A 40 -7.98 4.43 -20.46
C ALA A 40 -6.92 3.41 -19.99
N GLY A 41 -5.83 3.26 -20.74
CA GLY A 41 -4.69 2.43 -20.37
C GLY A 41 -4.01 2.90 -19.07
N GLY A 42 -3.87 4.22 -18.89
CA GLY A 42 -3.34 4.80 -17.66
C GLY A 42 -4.23 4.55 -16.44
N VAL A 43 -5.55 4.70 -16.58
CA VAL A 43 -6.53 4.42 -15.52
C VAL A 43 -6.52 2.94 -15.15
N ALA A 44 -6.49 2.03 -16.13
CA ALA A 44 -6.38 0.60 -15.89
C ALA A 44 -5.10 0.27 -15.11
N ALA A 45 -3.95 0.82 -15.51
CA ALA A 45 -2.68 0.62 -14.81
C ALA A 45 -2.69 1.17 -13.37
N LEU A 46 -3.38 2.29 -13.13
CA LEU A 46 -3.53 2.84 -11.78
C LEU A 46 -4.43 1.96 -10.90
N SER A 47 -5.51 1.41 -11.47
CA SER A 47 -6.36 0.43 -10.80
C SER A 47 -5.56 -0.79 -10.38
N ASP A 48 -4.78 -1.36 -11.30
CA ASP A 48 -3.92 -2.53 -11.05
C ASP A 48 -2.88 -2.22 -9.96
N ALA A 49 -2.20 -1.07 -10.05
CA ALA A 49 -1.24 -0.63 -9.03
C ALA A 49 -1.89 -0.47 -7.64
N SER A 50 -3.13 0.02 -7.60
CA SER A 50 -3.88 0.20 -6.35
C SER A 50 -4.27 -1.13 -5.73
N THR A 51 -4.75 -2.08 -6.53
CA THR A 51 -5.04 -3.46 -6.07
C THR A 51 -3.78 -4.13 -5.53
N GLN A 52 -2.64 -3.99 -6.20
CA GLN A 52 -1.37 -4.54 -5.73
C GLN A 52 -0.94 -3.92 -4.40
N VAL A 53 -0.99 -2.59 -4.25
CA VAL A 53 -0.65 -1.93 -2.98
C VAL A 53 -1.58 -2.38 -1.86
N ALA A 54 -2.88 -2.57 -2.13
CA ALA A 54 -3.82 -3.08 -1.13
C ALA A 54 -3.43 -4.48 -0.65
N GLN A 55 -3.03 -5.38 -1.56
CA GLN A 55 -2.55 -6.73 -1.21
C GLN A 55 -1.25 -6.69 -0.39
N GLU A 56 -0.27 -5.90 -0.82
CA GLU A 56 1.01 -5.73 -0.09
C GLU A 56 0.78 -5.12 1.30
N LEU A 57 -0.15 -4.17 1.42
CA LEU A 57 -0.53 -3.57 2.69
C LEU A 57 -1.20 -4.58 3.61
N SER A 58 -2.17 -5.37 3.11
CA SER A 58 -2.83 -6.43 3.89
C SER A 58 -1.83 -7.46 4.43
N GLN A 59 -0.92 -7.95 3.59
CA GLN A 59 0.11 -8.90 4.00
C GLN A 59 1.06 -8.31 5.05
N TRP A 60 1.43 -7.03 4.90
CA TRP A 60 2.25 -6.35 5.89
C TRP A 60 1.50 -6.13 7.21
N LEU A 61 0.20 -5.79 7.15
CA LEU A 61 -0.63 -5.65 8.35
C LEU A 61 -0.72 -6.95 9.13
N GLU A 62 -0.86 -8.10 8.46
CA GLU A 62 -0.82 -9.42 9.10
C GLU A 62 0.51 -9.65 9.83
N GLN A 63 1.64 -9.27 9.23
CA GLN A 63 2.98 -9.39 9.85
C GLN A 63 3.15 -8.46 11.06
N VAL A 64 2.62 -7.23 10.99
CA VAL A 64 2.68 -6.27 12.10
C VAL A 64 1.73 -6.67 13.24
N ALA A 65 0.61 -7.31 12.91
CA ALA A 65 -0.36 -7.81 13.87
C ALA A 65 0.05 -9.14 14.52
N ASP A 66 0.75 -10.04 13.81
CA ASP A 66 1.19 -11.36 14.31
C ASP A 66 2.42 -11.30 15.25
N VAL A 67 2.73 -10.12 15.79
CA VAL A 67 3.62 -10.04 16.96
C VAL A 67 2.82 -10.46 18.20
N ARG A 68 2.61 -11.78 18.33
CA ARG A 68 2.29 -12.38 19.64
C ARG A 68 3.46 -12.16 20.60
N PRO A 69 3.17 -11.92 21.89
CA PRO A 69 4.15 -11.52 22.91
C PRO A 69 5.24 -12.57 23.18
#